data_AF-A0A948CZ63-F1
#
_entry.id   AF-A0A948CZ63-F1
#
_cell.length_a   1.000
_cell.length_b   1.000
_cell.length_c   1.000
_cell.angle_alpha   90.00
_cell.angle_beta   90.00
_cell.angle_gamma   90.00
#
_symmetry.space_group_name_H-M   'P 1'
#
loop_
_entity.id
_entity.type
_entity.pdbx_description
1 polymer ?
#
loop_
_entity_poly.entity_id
_entity_poly.type
_entity_poly.pdbx_seq_one_letter_code
_entity_poly.pdbx_strand_id
1 'polypeptide(L)'
;MSALFSGLTLGLLSLSTSHLQRKISLGDERAKKIYQVRRNGNYLLCTLLLGNVAVNAAISIFLTSIASGVVAMFVATGLIVVFGEIIPQATVYRHALNVGARTVWLVRIFQIILWPVAWPLARGLDWILGKELPTIWSKKEIEQLVEFHEDHPQSAIDEDEERIIKGALQYSDTTAKQVMTQKENVFALEKSVILNDRLLRKIMVKGFTRIPVYKNDIGNIIGILYTKQLIGVDQGTPLKEVFRKRETVKVSEDIKLDALLNKLVKRRTHLAFVYNQKDELVGIATLEDIIEEILKREIVDEYDTPLRKKNVILVL
;
A
#
# COMPACT_ATOMS: atom_id res chain seq x y z
N MET A 1 34.79 -22.49 -15.26
CA MET A 1 33.47 -23.17 -15.29
C MET A 1 32.89 -23.31 -13.88
N SER A 2 33.56 -24.01 -12.94
CA SER A 2 33.09 -24.15 -11.54
C SER A 2 32.81 -22.79 -10.87
N ALA A 3 33.77 -21.86 -10.93
CA ALA A 3 33.62 -20.45 -10.51
C ALA A 3 32.37 -19.75 -11.03
N LEU A 4 32.01 -19.99 -12.30
CA LEU A 4 30.88 -19.33 -12.93
C LEU A 4 29.55 -19.93 -12.46
N PHE A 5 29.47 -21.25 -12.30
CA PHE A 5 28.28 -21.93 -11.79
C PHE A 5 28.01 -21.61 -10.33
N SER A 6 29.04 -21.73 -9.50
CA SER A 6 28.98 -21.42 -8.08
C SER A 6 28.54 -19.96 -7.89
N GLY A 7 29.15 -19.02 -8.62
CA GLY A 7 28.78 -17.61 -8.58
C GLY A 7 27.37 -17.30 -9.08
N LEU A 8 26.94 -17.91 -10.19
CA LEU A 8 25.59 -17.70 -10.72
C LEU A 8 24.51 -18.32 -9.85
N THR A 9 24.81 -19.41 -9.12
CA THR A 9 23.87 -20.02 -8.16
C THR A 9 23.51 -19.00 -7.10
N LEU A 10 24.51 -18.43 -6.42
CA LEU A 10 24.27 -17.45 -5.37
C LEU A 10 23.70 -16.14 -5.95
N GLY A 11 24.28 -15.62 -7.03
CA GLY A 11 23.89 -14.33 -7.60
C GLY A 11 22.50 -14.31 -8.26
N LEU A 12 22.13 -15.33 -9.05
CA LEU A 12 20.82 -15.34 -9.69
C LEU A 12 19.71 -15.66 -8.69
N LEU A 13 19.95 -16.56 -7.74
CA LEU A 13 18.94 -16.93 -6.74
C LEU A 13 18.72 -15.83 -5.70
N SER A 14 19.75 -15.02 -5.39
CA SER A 14 19.61 -13.87 -4.48
C SER A 14 18.74 -12.74 -5.06
N LEU A 15 18.54 -12.71 -6.38
CA LEU A 15 17.64 -11.75 -7.02
C LEU A 15 16.19 -12.24 -6.89
N SER A 16 15.40 -11.55 -6.05
CA SER A 16 13.98 -11.86 -5.92
C SER A 16 13.23 -11.56 -7.23
N THR A 17 12.20 -12.35 -7.52
CA THR A 17 11.36 -12.18 -8.71
C THR A 17 10.67 -10.83 -8.70
N SER A 18 10.19 -10.35 -7.54
CA SER A 18 9.58 -9.04 -7.36
C SER A 18 10.57 -7.88 -7.62
N HIS A 19 11.84 -8.02 -7.20
CA HIS A 19 12.87 -7.00 -7.48
C HIS A 19 13.17 -6.92 -8.99
N LEU A 20 13.27 -8.07 -9.66
CA LEU A 20 13.46 -8.15 -11.11
C LEU A 20 12.28 -7.55 -11.87
N GLN A 21 11.04 -7.86 -11.46
CA GLN A 21 9.83 -7.28 -12.04
C GLN A 21 9.80 -5.76 -11.91
N ARG A 22 10.15 -5.21 -10.73
CA ARG A 22 10.23 -3.76 -10.54
C ARG A 22 11.25 -3.11 -11.48
N LYS A 23 12.44 -3.70 -11.60
CA LYS A 23 13.48 -3.22 -12.53
C LYS A 23 13.03 -3.30 -13.99
N ILE A 24 12.29 -4.34 -14.38
CA ILE A 24 11.68 -4.45 -15.71
C ILE A 24 10.68 -3.30 -15.95
N SER A 25 9.83 -2.97 -14.98
CA SER A 25 8.89 -1.85 -15.08
C SER A 25 9.59 -0.49 -15.22
N LEU A 26 10.81 -0.36 -14.68
CA LEU A 26 11.67 0.81 -14.83
C LEU A 26 12.50 0.80 -16.13
N GLY A 27 12.25 -0.15 -17.04
CA GLY A 27 12.91 -0.22 -18.35
C GLY A 27 14.25 -0.97 -18.38
N ASP A 28 14.62 -1.71 -17.33
CA ASP A 28 15.87 -2.46 -17.30
C ASP A 28 15.78 -3.79 -18.07
N GLU A 29 16.30 -3.80 -19.31
CA GLU A 29 16.38 -4.99 -20.17
C GLU A 29 17.24 -6.12 -19.58
N ARG A 30 18.19 -5.83 -18.67
CA ARG A 30 19.02 -6.86 -18.01
C ARG A 30 18.16 -7.70 -17.06
N ALA A 31 17.30 -7.03 -16.30
CA ALA A 31 16.37 -7.68 -15.38
C ALA A 31 15.41 -8.61 -16.13
N LYS A 32 14.95 -8.21 -17.33
CA LYS A 32 14.09 -9.03 -18.20
C LYS A 32 14.74 -10.35 -18.61
N LYS A 33 16.01 -10.31 -19.02
CA LYS A 33 16.77 -11.52 -19.40
C LYS A 33 16.91 -12.50 -18.24
N ILE A 34 17.24 -11.99 -17.06
CA ILE A 34 17.39 -12.80 -15.84
C ILE A 34 16.04 -13.37 -15.39
N TYR A 35 14.98 -12.57 -15.41
CA TYR A 35 13.65 -12.97 -14.98
C TYR A 35 13.13 -14.20 -15.72
N GLN A 36 13.38 -14.32 -17.04
CA GLN A 36 12.95 -15.48 -17.84
C GLN A 36 13.51 -16.82 -17.32
N VAL A 37 14.71 -16.79 -16.74
CA VAL A 37 15.40 -17.95 -16.18
C VAL A 37 15.08 -18.11 -14.68
N ARG A 38 14.97 -17.01 -13.93
CA ARG A 38 14.72 -16.97 -12.48
C ARG A 38 13.27 -17.24 -12.06
N ARG A 39 12.29 -17.02 -12.96
CA ARG A 39 10.86 -17.22 -12.66
C ARG A 39 10.51 -18.64 -12.21
N ASN A 40 11.27 -19.64 -12.66
CA ASN A 40 11.15 -21.02 -12.21
C ASN A 40 12.27 -21.29 -11.20
N GLY A 41 12.10 -20.82 -9.96
CA GLY A 41 13.13 -20.85 -8.91
C GLY A 41 13.71 -22.25 -8.68
N ASN A 42 12.85 -23.23 -8.40
CA ASN A 42 13.26 -24.61 -8.17
C ASN A 42 13.97 -25.24 -9.38
N TYR A 43 13.53 -24.92 -10.60
CA TYR A 43 14.19 -25.41 -11.82
C TYR A 43 15.58 -24.81 -12.02
N LEU A 44 15.71 -23.49 -11.80
CA LEU A 44 16.99 -22.81 -11.85
C LEU A 44 17.95 -23.34 -10.78
N LEU A 45 17.45 -23.51 -9.54
CA LEU A 45 18.19 -24.08 -8.41
C LEU A 45 18.73 -25.47 -8.76
N CYS A 46 17.87 -26.39 -9.19
CA CYS A 46 18.30 -27.74 -9.57
C CYS A 46 19.34 -27.72 -10.70
N THR A 47 19.12 -26.90 -11.74
CA THR A 47 20.05 -26.83 -12.88
C THR A 47 21.43 -26.36 -12.45
N LEU A 48 21.50 -25.27 -11.67
CA LEU A 48 22.78 -24.67 -11.28
C LEU A 48 23.52 -25.53 -10.24
N LEU A 49 22.80 -26.14 -9.29
CA LEU A 49 23.40 -27.07 -8.33
C LEU A 49 23.93 -28.33 -9.01
N LEU A 50 23.14 -28.96 -9.89
CA LEU A 50 23.60 -30.13 -10.65
C LEU A 50 24.81 -29.78 -11.52
N GLY A 51 24.79 -28.62 -12.17
CA GLY A 51 25.93 -28.11 -12.94
C GLY A 51 27.18 -27.90 -12.09
N ASN A 52 27.02 -27.27 -10.91
CA ASN A 52 28.14 -27.03 -9.99
C ASN A 52 28.76 -28.35 -9.50
N VAL A 53 27.93 -29.29 -9.04
CA VAL A 53 28.37 -30.61 -8.56
C VAL A 53 29.04 -31.39 -9.70
N ALA A 54 28.47 -31.40 -10.90
CA ALA A 54 29.05 -32.10 -12.05
C ALA A 54 30.43 -31.56 -12.42
N VAL A 55 30.60 -30.23 -12.45
CA VAL A 55 31.90 -29.62 -12.76
C VAL A 55 32.91 -29.88 -11.64
N ASN A 56 32.51 -29.78 -10.37
CA ASN A 56 33.39 -30.07 -9.24
C ASN A 56 33.83 -31.54 -9.20
N ALA A 57 32.92 -32.48 -9.49
CA ALA A 57 33.24 -33.90 -9.60
C ALA A 57 34.24 -34.15 -10.76
N ALA A 58 34.02 -33.53 -11.92
CA ALA A 58 34.94 -33.65 -13.05
C ALA A 58 36.35 -33.11 -12.72
N ILE A 59 36.42 -31.96 -12.05
CA ILE A 59 37.68 -31.37 -11.57
C ILE A 59 38.37 -32.30 -10.57
N SER A 60 37.63 -32.85 -9.60
CA SER A 60 38.16 -33.76 -8.59
C SER A 60 38.75 -35.04 -9.20
N ILE A 61 38.06 -35.65 -10.17
CA ILE A 61 38.55 -36.83 -10.90
C ILE A 61 39.85 -36.50 -11.65
N PHE A 62 39.89 -35.35 -12.34
CA PHE A 62 41.08 -34.91 -13.08
C PHE A 62 42.28 -34.58 -12.17
N LEU A 63 42.05 -34.00 -11.00
CA LEU A 63 43.13 -33.72 -10.05
C LEU A 63 43.66 -35.00 -9.38
N THR A 64 42.78 -35.96 -9.10
CA THR A 64 43.18 -37.25 -8.51
C THR A 64 44.06 -38.07 -9.47
N SER A 65 43.95 -37.86 -10.79
CA SER A 65 44.84 -38.53 -11.76
C SER A 65 46.22 -37.90 -11.89
N ILE A 66 46.43 -36.67 -11.39
CA ILE A 66 47.68 -35.91 -11.52
C ILE A 66 48.43 -35.79 -10.18
N ALA A 67 47.71 -35.75 -9.06
CA ALA A 67 48.27 -35.53 -7.74
C ALA A 67 47.93 -36.69 -6.80
N SER A 68 48.94 -37.42 -6.32
CA SER A 68 48.81 -38.46 -5.31
C SER A 68 49.35 -37.98 -3.97
N GLY A 69 48.55 -38.07 -2.91
CA GLY A 69 48.98 -37.82 -1.54
C GLY A 69 47.99 -37.00 -0.71
N VAL A 70 47.94 -37.27 0.59
CA VAL A 70 47.01 -36.63 1.53
C VAL A 70 47.24 -35.11 1.61
N VAL A 71 48.50 -34.65 1.57
CA VAL A 71 48.84 -33.21 1.60
C VAL A 71 48.37 -32.50 0.32
N ALA A 72 48.53 -33.13 -0.84
CA ALA A 72 48.07 -32.58 -2.11
C ALA A 72 46.54 -32.45 -2.16
N MET A 73 45.81 -33.40 -1.56
CA MET A 73 44.35 -33.35 -1.44
C MET A 73 43.88 -32.11 -0.66
N PHE A 74 44.50 -31.83 0.50
CA PHE A 74 44.12 -30.66 1.31
C PHE A 74 44.46 -29.34 0.62
N VAL A 75 45.63 -29.23 -0.01
CA VAL A 75 46.04 -28.02 -0.74
C VAL A 75 45.14 -27.80 -1.97
N ALA A 76 44.85 -28.85 -2.74
CA ALA A 76 43.96 -28.78 -3.89
C ALA A 76 42.53 -28.39 -3.49
N THR A 77 42.00 -28.99 -2.42
CA THR A 77 40.66 -28.67 -1.90
C THR A 77 40.60 -27.21 -1.46
N GLY A 78 41.61 -26.72 -0.72
CA GLY A 78 41.70 -25.32 -0.30
C GLY A 78 41.72 -24.35 -1.49
N LEU A 79 42.52 -24.63 -2.51
CA LEU A 79 42.58 -23.81 -3.72
C LEU A 79 41.25 -23.80 -4.48
N ILE A 80 40.60 -24.95 -4.64
CA ILE A 80 39.31 -25.06 -5.34
C ILE A 80 38.21 -24.31 -4.59
N VAL A 81 38.13 -24.46 -3.27
CA VAL A 81 37.10 -23.79 -2.47
C VAL A 81 37.30 -22.27 -2.51
N VAL A 82 38.53 -21.79 -2.28
CA VAL A 82 38.79 -20.35 -2.23
C VAL A 82 38.65 -19.70 -3.61
N PHE A 83 39.37 -20.19 -4.61
CA PHE A 83 39.44 -19.58 -5.94
C PHE A 83 38.34 -20.06 -6.89
N GLY A 84 37.83 -21.27 -6.70
CA GLY A 84 36.78 -21.87 -7.52
C GLY A 84 35.36 -21.64 -6.99
N GLU A 85 35.17 -21.32 -5.70
CA GLU A 85 33.83 -21.13 -5.14
C GLU A 85 33.66 -19.79 -4.42
N ILE A 86 34.40 -19.55 -3.33
CA ILE A 86 34.16 -18.40 -2.43
C ILE A 86 34.37 -17.06 -3.15
N ILE A 87 35.54 -16.86 -3.78
CA ILE A 87 35.85 -15.60 -4.48
C ILE A 87 34.87 -15.35 -5.64
N PRO A 88 34.59 -16.34 -6.52
CA PRO A 88 33.58 -16.18 -7.56
C PRO A 88 32.18 -15.89 -7.04
N GLN A 89 31.73 -16.58 -5.98
CA GLN A 89 30.43 -16.35 -5.35
C GLN A 89 30.29 -14.93 -4.82
N ALA A 90 31.27 -14.45 -4.06
CA ALA A 90 31.27 -13.10 -3.51
C ALA A 90 31.23 -12.03 -4.63
N THR A 91 31.97 -12.25 -5.72
CA THR A 91 32.06 -11.31 -6.83
C THR A 91 30.75 -11.26 -7.63
N VAL A 92 30.19 -12.42 -7.98
CA VAL A 92 28.95 -12.51 -8.76
C VAL A 92 27.75 -12.07 -7.94
N TYR A 93 27.72 -12.33 -6.63
CA TYR A 93 26.67 -11.85 -5.74
C TYR A 93 26.54 -10.31 -5.76
N ARG A 94 27.67 -9.59 -5.62
CA ARG A 94 27.68 -8.12 -5.65
C ARG A 94 27.28 -7.53 -7.00
N HIS A 95 27.57 -8.23 -8.09
CA HIS A 95 27.29 -7.77 -9.46
C HIS A 95 26.26 -8.66 -10.18
N ALA A 96 25.34 -9.25 -9.42
CA ALA A 96 24.44 -10.31 -9.90
C ALA A 96 23.64 -9.91 -11.14
N LEU A 97 23.18 -8.66 -11.19
CA LEU A 97 22.40 -8.14 -12.31
C LEU A 97 23.24 -8.01 -13.60
N ASN A 98 24.48 -7.52 -13.50
CA ASN A 98 25.35 -7.32 -14.66
C ASN A 98 25.94 -8.63 -15.16
N VAL A 99 26.49 -9.43 -14.25
CA VAL A 99 27.11 -10.71 -14.60
C VAL A 99 26.04 -11.71 -15.03
N GLY A 100 24.95 -11.81 -14.28
CA GLY A 100 23.83 -12.69 -14.59
C GLY A 100 23.25 -12.41 -15.97
N ALA A 101 22.98 -11.14 -16.31
CA ALA A 101 22.39 -10.82 -17.62
C ALA A 101 23.33 -11.15 -18.80
N ARG A 102 24.65 -11.09 -18.61
CA ARG A 102 25.64 -11.49 -19.62
C ARG A 102 25.77 -12.99 -19.76
N THR A 103 25.51 -13.76 -18.70
CA THR A 103 25.70 -15.21 -18.66
C THR A 103 24.39 -16.01 -18.75
N VAL A 104 23.23 -15.35 -18.83
CA VAL A 104 21.91 -15.98 -18.99
C VAL A 104 21.88 -16.98 -20.16
N TRP A 105 22.55 -16.70 -21.27
CA TRP A 105 22.61 -17.61 -22.41
C TRP A 105 23.26 -18.95 -22.04
N LEU A 106 24.33 -18.92 -21.24
CA LEU A 106 25.02 -20.11 -20.75
C LEU A 106 24.11 -20.92 -19.83
N VAL A 107 23.41 -20.24 -18.91
CA VAL A 107 22.44 -20.90 -18.02
C VAL A 107 21.36 -21.62 -18.82
N ARG A 108 20.86 -21.03 -19.92
CA ARG A 108 19.87 -21.69 -20.80
C ARG A 108 20.41 -22.95 -21.46
N ILE A 109 21.66 -22.93 -21.93
CA ILE A 109 22.30 -24.13 -22.49
C ILE A 109 22.29 -25.25 -21.46
N PHE A 110 22.69 -24.96 -20.22
CA PHE A 110 22.69 -25.96 -19.16
C PHE A 110 21.29 -26.39 -18.72
N GLN A 111 20.31 -25.49 -18.74
CA GLN A 111 18.92 -25.87 -18.55
C GLN A 111 18.46 -26.87 -19.60
N ILE A 112 18.89 -26.74 -20.86
CA ILE A 112 18.54 -27.70 -21.92
C ILE A 112 19.27 -29.03 -21.71
N ILE A 113 20.59 -29.00 -21.46
CA ILE A 113 21.40 -30.21 -21.28
C ILE A 113 20.97 -31.02 -20.06
N LEU A 114 20.75 -30.35 -18.92
CA LEU A 114 20.39 -30.98 -17.65
C LEU A 114 18.87 -31.14 -17.49
N TRP A 115 18.08 -30.74 -18.48
CA TRP A 115 16.62 -30.87 -18.48
C TRP A 115 16.09 -32.24 -18.00
N PRO A 116 16.58 -33.40 -18.49
CA PRO A 116 16.00 -34.70 -18.13
C PRO A 116 16.11 -35.04 -16.64
N VAL A 117 17.09 -34.46 -15.93
CA VAL A 117 17.32 -34.69 -14.50
C VAL A 117 16.82 -33.52 -13.66
N ALA A 118 17.07 -32.28 -14.08
CA ALA A 118 16.71 -31.08 -13.33
C ALA A 118 15.21 -30.85 -13.29
N TRP A 119 14.48 -31.16 -14.37
CA TRP A 119 13.03 -30.96 -14.45
C TRP A 119 12.22 -31.83 -13.47
N PRO A 120 12.41 -33.17 -13.40
CA PRO A 120 11.66 -34.00 -12.45
C PRO A 120 11.99 -33.67 -10.99
N LEU A 121 13.25 -33.35 -10.68
CA LEU A 121 13.65 -32.91 -9.34
C LEU A 121 12.94 -31.60 -8.95
N ALA A 122 12.95 -30.61 -9.84
CA ALA A 122 12.25 -29.35 -9.61
C ALA A 122 10.73 -29.53 -9.44
N ARG A 123 10.12 -30.43 -10.22
CA ARG A 123 8.70 -30.78 -10.11
C ARG A 123 8.38 -31.43 -8.76
N GLY A 124 9.27 -32.29 -8.26
CA GLY A 124 9.16 -32.89 -6.93
C GLY A 124 9.26 -31.85 -5.82
N LEU A 125 10.21 -30.91 -5.93
CA LEU A 125 10.32 -29.78 -5.00
C LEU A 125 9.08 -28.89 -5.03
N ASP A 126 8.56 -28.56 -6.22
CA ASP A 126 7.31 -27.79 -6.35
C ASP A 126 6.13 -28.48 -5.67
N TRP A 127 6.08 -29.81 -5.63
CA TRP A 127 5.01 -30.57 -4.99
C TRP A 127 5.16 -30.62 -3.46
N ILE A 128 6.38 -30.77 -2.96
CA ILE A 128 6.66 -30.90 -1.52
C ILE A 128 6.68 -29.54 -0.82
N LEU A 129 7.34 -28.54 -1.41
CA LEU A 129 7.61 -27.23 -0.80
C LEU A 129 6.69 -26.13 -1.34
N GLY A 130 5.98 -26.39 -2.44
CA GLY A 130 5.26 -25.37 -3.19
C GLY A 130 6.18 -24.56 -4.11
N LYS A 131 5.56 -23.72 -4.95
CA LYS A 131 6.29 -22.78 -5.80
C LYS A 131 6.74 -21.58 -4.97
N GLU A 132 7.90 -21.02 -5.29
CA GLU A 132 8.30 -19.71 -4.75
C GLU A 132 7.23 -18.67 -5.11
N LEU A 133 6.48 -18.22 -4.11
CA LEU A 133 5.47 -17.18 -4.26
C LEU A 133 6.16 -15.82 -4.39
N PRO A 134 5.63 -14.89 -5.22
CA PRO A 134 6.10 -13.52 -5.21
C PRO A 134 5.92 -12.91 -3.82
N THR A 135 6.84 -12.05 -3.40
CA THR A 135 6.71 -11.33 -2.14
C THR A 135 5.51 -10.39 -2.22
N ILE A 136 4.44 -10.71 -1.50
CA ILE A 136 3.28 -9.84 -1.32
C ILE A 136 3.55 -9.01 -0.07
N TRP A 137 3.55 -7.69 -0.21
CA TRP A 137 3.71 -6.81 0.93
C TRP A 137 2.37 -6.52 1.59
N SER A 138 2.37 -6.62 2.91
CA SER A 138 1.32 -6.11 3.78
C SER A 138 1.32 -4.58 3.81
N LYS A 139 0.19 -3.98 4.22
CA LYS A 139 0.11 -2.52 4.42
C LYS A 139 1.21 -1.99 5.34
N LYS A 140 1.54 -2.73 6.41
CA LYS A 140 2.57 -2.37 7.38
C LYS A 140 3.98 -2.38 6.77
N GLU A 141 4.28 -3.34 5.89
CA GLU A 141 5.57 -3.37 5.19
C GLU A 141 5.71 -2.21 4.19
N ILE A 142 4.61 -1.79 3.54
CA ILE A 142 4.61 -0.61 2.66
C ILE A 142 4.82 0.67 3.49
N GLU A 143 4.13 0.79 4.63
CA GLU A 143 4.30 1.91 5.55
C GLU A 143 5.74 2.03 6.07
N GLN A 144 6.32 0.92 6.52
CA GLN A 144 7.73 0.88 6.95
C GLN A 144 8.68 1.24 5.80
N LEU A 145 8.39 0.79 4.58
CA LEU A 145 9.21 1.13 3.42
C LEU A 145 9.24 2.63 3.18
N VAL A 146 8.13 3.34 3.37
CA VAL A 146 8.07 4.81 3.22
C VAL A 146 8.88 5.50 4.32
N GLU A 147 8.69 5.09 5.57
CA GLU A 147 9.41 5.62 6.74
C GLU A 147 10.94 5.44 6.63
N PHE A 148 11.39 4.28 6.14
CA PHE A 148 12.81 4.05 5.87
C PHE A 148 13.40 4.97 4.78
N HIS A 149 12.57 5.48 3.86
CA HIS A 149 13.06 6.38 2.82
C HIS A 149 13.24 7.80 3.36
N GLU A 150 12.32 8.32 4.17
CA GLU A 150 12.41 9.67 4.78
C GLU A 150 13.73 9.86 5.54
N ASP A 151 14.10 8.89 6.38
CA ASP A 151 15.33 8.92 7.18
C ASP A 151 16.63 8.99 6.34
N HIS A 152 16.55 8.76 5.02
CA HIS A 152 17.71 8.77 4.14
C HIS A 152 17.96 10.18 3.58
N PRO A 153 19.20 10.71 3.64
CA PRO A 153 19.53 12.06 3.14
C PRO A 153 19.39 12.25 1.61
N GLN A 154 19.05 11.18 0.88
CA GLN A 154 18.75 11.21 -0.55
C GLN A 154 17.28 10.83 -0.83
N SER A 155 16.43 10.86 0.20
CA SER A 155 14.99 10.67 0.03
C SER A 155 14.46 11.70 -0.94
N ALA A 156 13.61 11.24 -1.87
CA ALA A 156 12.77 12.14 -2.65
C ALA A 156 11.42 12.39 -1.97
N ILE A 157 11.15 11.73 -0.84
CA ILE A 157 9.90 11.81 -0.08
C ILE A 157 10.13 12.76 1.08
N ASP A 158 9.28 13.79 1.18
CA ASP A 158 9.25 14.71 2.32
C ASP A 158 8.30 14.26 3.44
N GLU A 159 8.36 14.94 4.59
CA GLU A 159 7.55 14.65 5.79
C GLU A 159 6.03 14.73 5.50
N ASP A 160 5.61 15.67 4.63
CA ASP A 160 4.20 15.85 4.28
C ASP A 160 3.70 14.71 3.37
N GLU A 161 4.50 14.29 2.40
CA GLU A 161 4.21 13.16 1.52
C GLU A 161 4.14 11.85 2.31
N GLU A 162 5.07 11.60 3.23
CA GLU A 162 5.03 10.44 4.12
C GLU A 162 3.73 10.41 4.93
N ARG A 163 3.41 11.52 5.59
CA ARG A 163 2.23 11.65 6.43
C ARG A 163 0.95 11.36 5.64
N ILE A 164 0.82 11.88 4.42
CA ILE A 164 -0.32 11.64 3.53
C ILE A 164 -0.37 10.18 3.10
N ILE A 165 0.75 9.56 2.74
CA ILE A 165 0.79 8.13 2.34
C ILE A 165 0.36 7.25 3.52
N LYS A 166 0.88 7.51 4.73
CA LYS A 166 0.48 6.81 5.96
C LYS A 166 -1.01 6.96 6.22
N GLY A 167 -1.55 8.18 6.15
CA GLY A 167 -2.99 8.42 6.29
C GLY A 167 -3.82 7.70 5.22
N ALA A 168 -3.40 7.72 3.96
CA ALA A 168 -4.07 7.04 2.86
C ALA A 168 -4.03 5.50 2.95
N LEU A 169 -3.02 4.90 3.58
CA LEU A 169 -2.99 3.45 3.83
C LEU A 169 -3.93 3.06 4.99
N GLN A 170 -4.04 3.93 5.99
CA GLN A 170 -4.74 3.67 7.25
C GLN A 170 -6.23 4.06 7.24
N TYR A 171 -6.66 5.07 6.47
CA TYR A 171 -8.05 5.58 6.53
C TYR A 171 -9.10 4.49 6.25
N SER A 172 -8.76 3.50 5.41
CA SER A 172 -9.63 2.36 5.09
C SER A 172 -9.88 1.39 6.26
N ASP A 173 -9.13 1.51 7.34
CA ASP A 173 -9.32 0.76 8.59
C ASP A 173 -10.00 1.61 9.69
N THR A 174 -10.08 2.93 9.48
CA THR A 174 -10.85 3.86 10.33
C THR A 174 -12.35 3.73 10.04
N THR A 175 -13.18 3.88 11.06
CA THR A 175 -14.65 3.86 10.95
C THR A 175 -15.26 5.24 11.10
N ALA A 176 -16.50 5.41 10.60
CA ALA A 176 -17.23 6.66 10.74
C ALA A 176 -17.36 7.12 12.20
N LYS A 177 -17.52 6.19 13.15
CA LYS A 177 -17.57 6.48 14.58
C LYS A 177 -16.36 7.25 15.10
N GLN A 178 -15.18 7.02 14.53
CA GLN A 178 -13.93 7.62 15.01
C GLN A 178 -13.73 9.07 14.54
N VAL A 179 -14.33 9.42 13.39
CA VAL A 179 -14.14 10.75 12.76
C VAL A 179 -15.40 11.63 12.79
N MET A 180 -16.58 11.04 13.05
CA MET A 180 -17.84 11.78 13.00
C MET A 180 -17.91 12.92 14.01
N THR A 181 -18.64 13.98 13.64
CA THR A 181 -19.14 14.97 14.61
C THR A 181 -20.28 14.36 15.42
N GLN A 182 -20.10 14.24 16.73
CA GLN A 182 -21.12 13.74 17.66
C GLN A 182 -22.39 14.60 17.60
N LYS A 183 -23.57 13.97 17.71
CA LYS A 183 -24.88 14.64 17.58
C LYS A 183 -25.05 15.86 18.48
N GLU A 184 -24.42 15.89 19.66
CA GLU A 184 -24.45 16.99 20.62
C GLU A 184 -23.77 18.25 20.09
N ASN A 185 -22.76 18.08 19.22
CA ASN A 185 -22.01 19.17 18.61
C ASN A 185 -22.58 19.59 17.24
N VAL A 186 -23.58 18.87 16.72
CA VAL A 186 -24.20 19.17 15.43
C VAL A 186 -25.11 20.38 15.54
N PHE A 187 -24.83 21.41 14.74
CA PHE A 187 -25.75 22.52 14.56
C PHE A 187 -26.86 22.13 13.58
N ALA A 188 -28.05 21.85 14.11
CA ALA A 188 -29.24 21.52 13.33
C ALA A 188 -30.38 22.51 13.58
N LEU A 189 -31.35 22.57 12.66
CA LEU A 189 -32.53 23.43 12.75
C LEU A 189 -33.82 22.60 12.80
N GLU A 190 -34.75 23.01 13.64
CA GLU A 190 -36.09 22.41 13.67
C GLU A 190 -36.91 22.91 12.48
N LYS A 191 -37.67 22.01 11.82
CA LYS A 191 -38.51 22.34 10.66
C LYS A 191 -39.48 23.51 10.89
N SER A 192 -39.98 23.65 12.11
CA SER A 192 -40.97 24.65 12.53
C SER A 192 -40.36 26.03 12.84
N VAL A 193 -39.03 26.15 12.85
CA VAL A 193 -38.36 27.38 13.26
C VAL A 193 -38.66 28.54 12.30
N ILE A 194 -38.79 29.73 12.86
CA ILE A 194 -38.95 30.98 12.09
C ILE A 194 -37.57 31.56 11.80
N LEU A 195 -37.30 31.89 10.54
CA LEU A 195 -36.06 32.51 10.10
C LEU A 195 -36.05 33.99 10.49
N ASN A 196 -35.70 34.24 11.75
CA ASN A 196 -35.49 35.60 12.24
C ASN A 196 -34.05 36.08 12.00
N ASP A 197 -33.89 37.39 12.09
CA ASP A 197 -32.63 38.09 11.87
C ASP A 197 -31.47 37.57 12.76
N ARG A 198 -31.78 37.21 14.02
CA ARG A 198 -30.80 36.61 14.95
C ARG A 198 -30.32 35.23 14.47
N LEU A 199 -31.23 34.38 13.98
CA LEU A 199 -30.91 33.05 13.49
C LEU A 199 -30.14 33.11 12.18
N LEU A 200 -30.55 33.98 11.25
CA LEU A 200 -29.84 34.20 9.99
C LEU A 200 -28.42 34.70 10.23
N ARG A 201 -28.22 35.70 11.12
CA ARG A 201 -26.88 36.10 11.55
C ARG A 201 -26.09 34.96 12.17
N LYS A 202 -26.70 34.14 13.03
CA LYS A 202 -26.04 32.99 13.65
C LYS A 202 -25.56 31.98 12.59
N ILE A 203 -26.37 31.73 11.56
CA ILE A 203 -26.02 30.85 10.44
C ILE A 203 -24.84 31.43 9.66
N MET A 204 -24.89 32.72 9.33
CA MET A 204 -23.82 33.42 8.59
C MET A 204 -22.50 33.43 9.36
N VAL A 205 -22.52 33.74 10.67
CA VAL A 205 -21.33 33.75 11.52
C VAL A 205 -20.74 32.35 11.69
N LYS A 206 -21.59 31.31 11.69
CA LYS A 206 -21.10 29.93 11.77
C LYS A 206 -20.49 29.42 10.46
N GLY A 207 -20.91 29.96 9.32
CA GLY A 207 -20.33 29.68 8.00
C GLY A 207 -20.72 28.35 7.35
N PHE A 208 -21.58 27.53 7.96
CA PHE A 208 -21.93 26.22 7.40
C PHE A 208 -22.64 26.32 6.05
N THR A 209 -22.28 25.48 5.07
CA THR A 209 -23.04 25.40 3.81
C THR A 209 -24.23 24.45 3.90
N ARG A 210 -24.11 23.37 4.69
CA ARG A 210 -25.11 22.30 4.82
C ARG A 210 -25.54 22.16 6.28
N ILE A 211 -26.81 22.43 6.57
CA ILE A 211 -27.37 22.42 7.92
C ILE A 211 -28.43 21.32 8.00
N PRO A 212 -28.28 20.30 8.87
CA PRO A 212 -29.31 19.31 9.10
C PRO A 212 -30.63 19.94 9.59
N VAL A 213 -31.74 19.44 9.06
CA VAL A 213 -33.09 19.83 9.49
C VAL A 213 -33.79 18.64 10.11
N TYR A 214 -34.33 18.81 11.30
CA TYR A 214 -35.02 17.76 12.05
C TYR A 214 -36.48 18.11 12.33
N LYS A 215 -37.28 17.11 12.72
CA LYS A 215 -38.67 17.28 13.14
C LYS A 215 -38.88 16.72 14.54
N ASN A 216 -39.29 17.58 15.48
CA ASN A 216 -39.54 17.30 16.89
C ASN A 216 -38.28 16.92 17.69
N ASP A 217 -37.53 15.91 17.24
CA ASP A 217 -36.32 15.41 17.87
C ASP A 217 -35.14 15.40 16.89
N ILE A 218 -33.93 15.68 17.38
CA ILE A 218 -32.72 15.76 16.55
C ILE A 218 -32.37 14.42 15.89
N GLY A 219 -32.76 13.29 16.50
CA GLY A 219 -32.63 11.97 15.89
C GLY A 219 -33.50 11.77 14.65
N ASN A 220 -34.57 12.58 14.51
CA ASN A 220 -35.47 12.55 13.38
C ASN A 220 -35.09 13.59 12.31
N ILE A 221 -33.95 13.35 11.67
CA ILE A 221 -33.47 14.14 10.53
C ILE A 221 -34.37 13.91 9.31
N ILE A 222 -34.89 15.00 8.76
CA ILE A 222 -35.75 14.98 7.57
C ILE A 222 -35.05 15.45 6.30
N GLY A 223 -33.88 16.09 6.40
CA GLY A 223 -33.07 16.52 5.25
C GLY A 223 -31.96 17.50 5.61
N ILE A 224 -31.41 18.12 4.58
CA ILE A 224 -30.32 19.11 4.67
C ILE A 224 -30.79 20.41 4.04
N LEU A 225 -30.66 21.51 4.77
CA LEU A 225 -30.81 22.88 4.27
C LEU A 225 -29.47 23.35 3.73
N TYR A 226 -29.46 23.86 2.49
CA TYR A 226 -28.30 24.55 1.96
C TYR A 226 -28.43 26.04 2.26
N THR A 227 -27.40 26.67 2.83
CA THR A 227 -27.46 28.09 3.21
C THR A 227 -27.68 29.03 2.03
N LYS A 228 -27.24 28.66 0.82
CA LYS A 228 -27.59 29.39 -0.41
C LYS A 228 -29.10 29.51 -0.66
N GLN A 229 -29.93 28.64 -0.09
CA GLN A 229 -31.39 28.74 -0.18
C GLN A 229 -31.97 29.84 0.72
N LEU A 230 -31.18 30.37 1.65
CA LEU A 230 -31.57 31.47 2.54
C LEU A 230 -31.27 32.84 1.93
N ILE A 231 -30.61 32.89 0.77
CA ILE A 231 -30.30 34.15 0.07
C ILE A 231 -31.62 34.77 -0.42
N GLY A 232 -31.91 36.00 0.01
CA GLY A 232 -33.11 36.73 -0.38
C GLY A 232 -34.39 36.27 0.31
N VAL A 233 -34.30 35.49 1.40
CA VAL A 233 -35.47 35.10 2.20
C VAL A 233 -35.84 36.23 3.17
N ASP A 234 -37.13 36.59 3.19
CA ASP A 234 -37.65 37.62 4.09
C ASP A 234 -37.63 37.18 5.56
N GLN A 235 -37.39 38.15 6.44
CA GLN A 235 -37.42 37.91 7.88
C GLN A 235 -38.82 37.48 8.33
N GLY A 236 -38.88 36.46 9.18
CA GLY A 236 -40.16 35.92 9.67
C GLY A 236 -40.70 34.77 8.81
N THR A 237 -40.04 34.42 7.70
CA THR A 237 -40.41 33.26 6.89
C THR A 237 -40.20 31.96 7.70
N PRO A 238 -41.21 31.10 7.82
CA PRO A 238 -41.05 29.77 8.41
C PRO A 238 -40.09 28.89 7.60
N LEU A 239 -39.17 28.17 8.25
CA LEU A 239 -38.19 27.32 7.55
C LEU A 239 -38.86 26.29 6.64
N LYS A 240 -40.05 25.78 7.01
CA LYS A 240 -40.85 24.85 6.21
C LYS A 240 -41.17 25.35 4.79
N GLU A 241 -41.15 26.65 4.52
CA GLU A 241 -41.46 27.25 3.21
C GLU A 241 -40.24 27.27 2.29
N VAL A 242 -39.04 27.38 2.87
CA VAL A 242 -37.76 27.40 2.14
C VAL A 242 -37.16 25.99 2.02
N PHE A 243 -37.36 25.17 3.06
CA PHE A 243 -36.78 23.85 3.15
C PHE A 243 -37.42 22.88 2.15
N ARG A 244 -36.59 22.34 1.26
CA ARG A 244 -36.97 21.27 0.34
C ARG A 244 -36.39 19.96 0.85
N LYS A 245 -37.25 18.98 1.11
CA LYS A 245 -36.81 17.64 1.52
C LYS A 245 -35.90 17.06 0.45
N ARG A 246 -34.73 16.58 0.86
CA ARG A 246 -33.76 15.88 0.01
C ARG A 246 -33.45 14.53 0.61
N GLU A 247 -33.06 13.58 -0.24
CA GLU A 247 -32.61 12.27 0.21
C GLU A 247 -31.36 12.44 1.08
N THR A 248 -31.36 11.79 2.24
CA THR A 248 -30.24 11.79 3.16
C THR A 248 -29.50 10.47 3.06
N VAL A 249 -28.17 10.51 3.17
CA VAL A 249 -27.37 9.29 3.22
C VAL A 249 -27.28 8.84 4.66
N LYS A 250 -27.95 7.74 4.98
CA LYS A 250 -27.80 7.05 6.27
C LYS A 250 -26.69 6.01 6.19
N VAL A 251 -25.86 5.94 7.23
CA VAL A 251 -24.77 4.96 7.37
C VAL A 251 -24.71 4.43 8.80
N SER A 252 -24.15 3.23 8.98
CA SER A 252 -23.82 2.68 10.30
C SER A 252 -22.58 3.36 10.86
N GLU A 253 -22.48 3.49 12.19
CA GLU A 253 -21.28 3.95 12.90
C GLU A 253 -20.02 3.10 12.61
N ASP A 254 -20.20 1.81 12.26
CA ASP A 254 -19.12 0.86 12.00
C ASP A 254 -18.69 0.83 10.52
N ILE A 255 -19.28 1.66 9.65
CA ILE A 255 -18.86 1.75 8.25
C ILE A 255 -17.40 2.24 8.17
N LYS A 256 -16.58 1.57 7.37
CA LYS A 256 -15.21 2.01 7.06
C LYS A 256 -15.20 3.25 6.18
N LEU A 257 -14.18 4.10 6.32
CA LEU A 257 -14.14 5.38 5.60
C LEU A 257 -14.01 5.23 4.08
N ASP A 258 -13.37 4.17 3.59
CA ASP A 258 -13.30 3.87 2.15
C ASP A 258 -14.70 3.57 1.56
N ALA A 259 -15.51 2.78 2.28
CA ALA A 259 -16.90 2.51 1.92
C ALA A 259 -17.78 3.77 2.06
N LEU A 260 -17.56 4.58 3.10
CA LEU A 260 -18.27 5.84 3.31
C LEU A 260 -17.97 6.84 2.18
N LEU A 261 -16.70 7.03 1.84
CA LEU A 261 -16.23 7.90 0.76
C LEU A 261 -16.89 7.50 -0.57
N ASN A 262 -16.83 6.21 -0.92
CA ASN A 262 -17.47 5.69 -2.11
C ASN A 262 -18.99 5.94 -2.13
N LYS A 263 -19.66 5.84 -0.98
CA LYS A 263 -21.10 6.10 -0.86
C LYS A 263 -21.42 7.59 -1.06
N LEU A 264 -20.65 8.48 -0.46
CA LEU A 264 -20.78 9.94 -0.59
C LEU A 264 -20.55 10.38 -2.04
N VAL A 265 -19.47 9.91 -2.67
CA VAL A 265 -19.14 10.18 -4.08
C VAL A 265 -20.23 9.67 -5.02
N LYS A 266 -20.68 8.42 -4.86
CA LYS A 266 -21.73 7.83 -5.71
C LYS A 266 -23.07 8.55 -5.58
N ARG A 267 -23.41 9.03 -4.38
CA ARG A 267 -24.64 9.78 -4.09
C ARG A 267 -24.51 11.29 -4.34
N ARG A 268 -23.32 11.76 -4.73
CA ARG A 268 -23.00 13.19 -4.95
C ARG A 268 -23.43 14.07 -3.77
N THR A 269 -23.16 13.60 -2.55
CA THR A 269 -23.38 14.34 -1.30
C THR A 269 -22.10 14.40 -0.51
N HIS A 270 -21.98 15.40 0.35
CA HIS A 270 -20.81 15.64 1.20
C HIS A 270 -21.09 15.35 2.68
N LEU A 271 -22.33 14.98 3.03
CA LEU A 271 -22.75 14.75 4.39
C LEU A 271 -23.53 13.45 4.47
N ALA A 272 -23.16 12.61 5.43
CA ALA A 272 -23.87 11.40 5.84
C ALA A 272 -24.29 11.50 7.31
N PHE A 273 -25.43 10.90 7.61
CA PHE A 273 -25.96 10.76 8.97
C PHE A 273 -25.61 9.38 9.49
N VAL A 274 -24.96 9.35 10.64
CA VAL A 274 -24.41 8.14 11.25
C VAL A 274 -25.37 7.64 12.31
N TYR A 275 -25.74 6.36 12.21
CA TYR A 275 -26.69 5.69 13.08
C TYR A 275 -26.05 4.50 13.79
N ASN A 276 -26.44 4.26 15.04
CA ASN A 276 -26.05 3.07 15.78
C ASN A 276 -26.90 1.86 15.38
N GLN A 277 -26.64 0.71 16.02
CA GLN A 277 -27.38 -0.54 15.77
C GLN A 277 -28.88 -0.47 16.17
N LYS A 278 -29.28 0.53 16.96
CA LYS A 278 -30.67 0.78 17.37
C LYS A 278 -31.39 1.78 16.47
N ASP A 279 -30.79 2.16 15.33
CA ASP A 279 -31.27 3.19 14.39
C ASP A 279 -31.43 4.58 15.04
N GLU A 280 -30.62 4.88 16.07
CA GLU A 280 -30.53 6.21 16.67
C GLU A 280 -29.39 7.00 16.02
N LEU A 281 -29.65 8.28 15.71
CA LEU A 281 -28.61 9.18 15.22
C LEU A 281 -27.54 9.36 16.31
N VAL A 282 -26.29 9.06 15.98
CA VAL A 282 -25.12 9.28 16.85
C VAL A 282 -24.26 10.45 16.40
N GLY A 283 -24.33 10.83 15.12
CA GLY A 283 -23.54 11.93 14.59
C GLY A 283 -23.71 12.15 13.09
N ILE A 284 -22.87 13.02 12.55
CA ILE A 284 -22.71 13.24 11.10
C ILE A 284 -21.26 13.04 10.71
N ALA A 285 -21.03 12.53 9.52
CA ALA A 285 -19.71 12.41 8.92
C ALA A 285 -19.72 13.14 7.57
N THR A 286 -18.66 13.91 7.32
CA THR A 286 -18.51 14.74 6.14
C THR A 286 -17.44 14.19 5.20
N LEU A 287 -17.36 14.72 3.97
CA LEU A 287 -16.27 14.39 3.06
C LEU A 287 -14.96 14.98 3.59
N GLU A 288 -15.04 16.15 4.20
CA GLU A 288 -13.93 16.85 4.84
C GLU A 288 -13.29 15.99 5.94
N ASP A 289 -14.09 15.39 6.83
CA ASP A 289 -13.57 14.51 7.90
C ASP A 289 -12.75 13.34 7.35
N ILE A 290 -13.16 12.79 6.19
CA ILE A 290 -12.45 11.70 5.53
C ILE A 290 -11.12 12.20 4.94
N ILE A 291 -11.13 13.39 4.33
CA ILE A 291 -9.93 14.00 3.77
C ILE A 291 -8.95 14.38 4.89
N GLU A 292 -9.42 14.93 6.01
CA GLU A 292 -8.60 15.22 7.18
C GLU A 292 -7.94 13.96 7.74
N GLU A 293 -8.64 12.82 7.74
CA GLU A 293 -8.08 11.54 8.17
C GLU A 293 -7.02 11.00 7.19
N ILE A 294 -7.21 11.20 5.88
CA ILE A 294 -6.20 10.84 4.85
C ILE A 294 -4.99 11.75 4.94
N LEU A 295 -5.22 13.05 5.10
CA LEU A 295 -4.16 14.02 5.21
C LEU A 295 -3.47 13.89 6.57
N LYS A 296 -4.14 13.43 7.63
CA LYS A 296 -3.68 13.52 9.04
C LYS A 296 -3.39 14.96 9.45
N ARG A 297 -4.24 15.89 9.02
CA ARG A 297 -4.17 17.32 9.35
C ARG A 297 -5.54 17.96 9.20
N GLU A 298 -5.81 18.93 10.06
CA GLU A 298 -7.04 19.75 10.01
C GLU A 298 -7.00 20.66 8.78
N ILE A 299 -8.13 20.75 8.08
CA ILE A 299 -8.30 21.68 6.97
C ILE A 299 -8.78 23.01 7.56
N VAL A 300 -7.86 23.97 7.66
CA VAL A 300 -8.17 25.31 8.21
C VAL A 300 -8.78 26.17 7.12
N ASP A 301 -10.02 26.63 7.33
CA ASP A 301 -10.68 27.61 6.46
C ASP A 301 -10.26 29.05 6.82
N GLU A 302 -10.35 29.97 5.87
CA GLU A 302 -10.03 31.40 6.02
C GLU A 302 -10.85 32.08 7.13
N TYR A 303 -11.98 31.50 7.51
CA TYR A 303 -12.89 32.00 8.54
C TYR A 303 -12.70 31.34 9.92
N ASP A 304 -11.80 30.38 10.07
CA ASP A 304 -11.53 29.76 11.38
C ASP A 304 -10.57 30.59 12.23
N THR A 305 -11.02 30.95 13.43
CA THR A 305 -10.20 31.67 14.42
C THR A 305 -9.35 30.66 15.22
N PRO A 306 -8.10 31.00 15.62
CA PRO A 306 -7.14 30.06 16.22
C PRO A 306 -7.55 29.43 17.57
N LEU A 307 -8.70 29.83 18.14
CA LEU A 307 -9.25 29.28 19.39
C LEU A 307 -10.27 28.13 19.16
N ARG A 308 -10.56 27.76 17.91
CA ARG A 308 -11.67 26.86 17.59
C ARG A 308 -11.24 25.38 17.55
N LYS A 309 -10.75 24.86 18.67
CA LYS A 309 -10.48 23.41 18.79
C LYS A 309 -11.78 22.59 18.83
N LYS A 310 -11.83 21.58 17.97
CA LYS A 310 -12.61 20.31 18.05
C LYS A 310 -14.12 20.28 17.83
N ASN A 311 -14.86 21.39 17.75
CA ASN A 311 -16.33 21.31 17.87
C ASN A 311 -17.17 21.83 16.70
N VAL A 312 -16.59 22.27 15.60
CA VAL A 312 -17.39 22.83 14.50
C VAL A 312 -16.72 22.60 13.15
N ILE A 313 -17.15 21.57 12.42
CA ILE A 313 -16.74 21.35 11.02
C ILE A 313 -17.58 22.22 10.10
N LEU A 314 -16.90 23.13 9.40
CA LEU A 314 -17.45 23.85 8.25
C LEU A 314 -17.68 22.83 7.13
N VAL A 315 -18.96 22.53 6.87
CA VAL A 315 -19.34 21.76 5.69
C VAL A 315 -19.28 22.72 4.50
N LEU A 316 -18.31 22.57 3.59
CA LEU A 316 -18.14 23.38 2.37
C LEU A 316 -19.08 22.90 1.27
#